data_AF-A0A9Q0TPP3-F1
#
_entry.id   AF-A0A9Q0TPP3-F1
#
_cell.length_a   1.000
_cell.length_b   1.000
_cell.length_c   1.000
_cell.angle_alpha   90.00
_cell.angle_beta   90.00
_cell.angle_gamma   90.00
#
_symmetry.space_group_name_H-M   'P 1'
#
loop_
_entity.id
_entity.type
_entity.pdbx_description
1 polymer ?
#
loop_
_entity_poly.entity_id
_entity_poly.type
_entity_poly.pdbx_seq_one_letter_code
_entity_poly.pdbx_strand_id
1 'polypeptide(L)'
;MLPLLKRGIGVHHSGLLPILKEVIEILFQEGLIKCLFATETFSIGLNMPAKTVVFTNVRKFDGDKFRWLSSGEYIQMSGRAGRRGIDDRGVCILMVDEKIEPSTAKMMLKGSADSLNSAFHLSYNMLLNQMRCEDGDLENLLRNSFFQFQADKGPS
;
A
#
# COMPACT_ATOMS: atom_id res chain seq x y z
N MET A 1 5.84 -23.18 10.13
CA MET A 1 6.14 -22.41 8.92
C MET A 1 7.02 -23.17 7.92
N LEU A 2 8.15 -23.76 8.33
CA LEU A 2 9.04 -24.52 7.43
C LEU A 2 8.35 -25.59 6.56
N PRO A 3 7.38 -26.39 7.05
CA PRO A 3 6.67 -27.34 6.19
C PRO A 3 5.86 -26.70 5.06
N LEU A 4 5.35 -25.48 5.24
CA LEU A 4 4.62 -24.73 4.21
C LEU A 4 5.59 -24.21 3.14
N LEU A 5 6.72 -23.64 3.58
CA LEU A 5 7.76 -23.13 2.67
C LEU A 5 8.34 -24.25 1.79
N LYS A 6 8.55 -25.44 2.36
CA LYS A 6 8.96 -26.63 1.60
C LYS A 6 7.96 -27.06 0.52
N ARG A 7 6.70 -26.64 0.62
CA ARG A 7 5.64 -26.87 -0.38
C ARG A 7 5.43 -25.67 -1.30
N GLY A 8 6.27 -24.64 -1.22
CA GLY A 8 6.13 -23.41 -2.01
C GLY A 8 5.00 -22.50 -1.56
N ILE A 9 4.56 -22.61 -0.30
CA ILE A 9 3.49 -21.78 0.29
C ILE A 9 4.10 -20.84 1.33
N GLY A 10 3.98 -19.53 1.09
CA GLY A 10 4.47 -18.46 1.97
C GLY A 10 3.35 -17.69 2.65
N VAL A 11 3.68 -17.06 3.78
CA VAL A 11 2.80 -16.14 4.51
C VAL A 11 3.60 -14.88 4.85
N HIS A 12 3.08 -13.68 4.60
CA HIS A 12 3.74 -12.41 4.89
C HIS A 12 2.80 -11.42 5.56
N HIS A 13 3.09 -11.04 6.81
CA HIS A 13 2.35 -10.03 7.55
C HIS A 13 3.20 -9.42 8.66
N SER A 14 2.75 -8.29 9.24
CA SER A 14 3.45 -7.54 10.29
C SER A 14 3.73 -8.36 11.55
N GLY A 15 2.85 -9.30 11.90
CA GLY A 15 3.02 -10.21 13.04
C GLY A 15 4.13 -11.28 12.91
N LEU A 16 4.87 -11.35 11.80
CA LEU A 16 6.02 -12.25 11.65
C LEU A 16 7.30 -11.62 12.20
N LEU A 17 8.20 -12.47 12.71
CA LEU A 17 9.56 -12.06 13.06
C LEU A 17 10.24 -11.42 11.84
N PRO A 18 10.98 -10.29 12.00
CA PRO A 18 11.66 -9.61 10.89
C PRO A 18 12.50 -10.55 10.02
N ILE A 19 13.30 -11.40 10.64
CA ILE A 19 14.14 -12.40 9.93
C ILE A 19 13.31 -13.37 9.09
N LEU A 20 12.11 -13.74 9.53
CA LEU A 20 11.24 -14.63 8.75
C LEU A 20 10.64 -13.91 7.55
N LYS A 21 10.31 -12.61 7.68
CA LYS A 21 9.84 -11.81 6.55
C LYS A 21 10.92 -11.75 5.47
N GLU A 22 12.15 -11.39 5.84
CA GLU A 22 13.29 -11.33 4.92
C GLU A 22 13.53 -12.67 4.20
N VAL A 23 13.51 -13.79 4.93
CA VAL A 23 13.66 -15.12 4.31
C VAL A 23 12.53 -15.40 3.32
N ILE A 24 11.29 -15.06 3.64
CA ILE A 24 10.14 -15.29 2.75
C ILE A 24 10.24 -14.41 1.49
N GLU A 25 10.69 -13.18 1.62
CA GLU A 25 10.91 -12.25 0.51
C GLU A 25 11.99 -12.79 -0.44
N ILE A 26 13.12 -13.27 0.09
CA ILE A 26 14.19 -13.91 -0.69
C ILE A 26 13.64 -15.16 -1.41
N LEU A 27 12.97 -16.06 -0.69
CA LEU A 27 12.41 -17.29 -1.29
C LEU A 27 11.35 -16.99 -2.36
N PHE A 28 10.62 -15.88 -2.25
CA PHE A 28 9.64 -15.45 -3.25
C PHE A 28 10.34 -14.90 -4.50
N GLN A 29 11.39 -14.10 -4.34
CA GLN A 29 12.20 -13.57 -5.45
C GLN A 29 12.91 -14.67 -6.24
N GLU A 30 13.45 -15.67 -5.54
CA GLU A 30 14.03 -16.87 -6.15
C GLU A 30 12.96 -17.80 -6.78
N GLY A 31 11.69 -17.43 -6.68
CA GLY A 31 10.57 -18.18 -7.25
C GLY A 31 10.32 -19.53 -6.57
N LEU A 32 10.85 -19.77 -5.37
CA LEU A 32 10.64 -21.01 -4.62
C LEU A 32 9.24 -21.04 -3.97
N ILE A 33 8.71 -19.86 -3.63
CA ILE A 33 7.31 -19.71 -3.19
C ILE A 33 6.43 -19.48 -4.42
N LYS A 34 5.47 -20.38 -4.63
CA LYS A 34 4.52 -20.35 -5.76
C LYS A 34 3.20 -19.67 -5.37
N CYS A 35 2.85 -19.72 -4.09
CA CYS A 35 1.66 -19.09 -3.53
C CYS A 35 2.05 -18.33 -2.25
N LEU A 36 1.86 -17.02 -2.25
CA LEU A 36 2.15 -16.15 -1.12
C LEU A 36 0.86 -15.52 -0.62
N PHE A 37 0.52 -15.78 0.64
CA PHE A 37 -0.56 -15.08 1.33
C PHE A 37 0.03 -13.87 2.04
N ALA A 38 -0.37 -12.65 1.65
CA ALA A 38 0.22 -11.43 2.17
C ALA A 38 -0.82 -10.40 2.58
N THR A 39 -0.49 -9.58 3.58
CA THR A 39 -1.24 -8.36 3.90
C THR A 39 -0.87 -7.22 2.94
N GLU A 40 -1.70 -6.17 2.90
CA GLU A 40 -1.54 -5.00 2.04
C GLU A 40 -0.12 -4.41 2.03
N THR A 41 0.56 -4.43 3.17
CA THR A 41 1.94 -3.93 3.36
C THR A 41 2.96 -4.56 2.42
N PHE A 42 2.75 -5.80 1.95
CA PHE A 42 3.65 -6.45 0.99
C PHE A 42 3.66 -5.75 -0.38
N SER A 43 2.56 -5.09 -0.74
CA SER A 43 2.47 -4.34 -1.98
C SER A 43 3.27 -3.03 -1.94
N ILE A 44 3.79 -2.64 -0.78
CA ILE A 44 4.54 -1.39 -0.56
C ILE A 44 6.05 -1.69 -0.60
N GLY A 45 6.81 -0.91 -1.37
CA GLY A 45 8.26 -0.78 -1.18
C GLY A 45 9.17 -1.89 -1.72
N LEU A 46 8.64 -2.97 -2.32
CA LEU A 46 9.49 -4.09 -2.79
C LEU A 46 9.25 -4.40 -4.28
N ASN A 47 10.30 -4.65 -5.05
CA ASN A 47 10.18 -5.08 -6.46
C ASN A 47 9.96 -6.59 -6.56
N MET A 48 8.82 -7.08 -6.06
CA MET A 48 8.45 -8.49 -6.04
C MET A 48 7.15 -8.76 -6.82
N PRO A 49 7.21 -8.77 -8.16
CA PRO A 49 6.04 -9.05 -8.99
C PRO A 49 5.68 -10.55 -9.00
N ALA A 50 4.38 -10.83 -9.14
CA ALA A 50 3.82 -12.16 -9.34
C ALA A 50 3.14 -12.23 -10.71
N LYS A 51 2.91 -13.43 -11.26
CA LYS A 51 2.09 -13.55 -12.47
C LYS A 51 0.62 -13.15 -12.24
N THR A 52 0.11 -13.49 -11.06
CA THR A 52 -1.29 -13.31 -10.68
C THR A 52 -1.39 -12.71 -9.29
N VAL A 53 -2.28 -11.75 -9.12
CA VAL A 53 -2.69 -11.21 -7.80
C VAL A 53 -4.14 -11.62 -7.56
N VAL A 54 -4.43 -12.10 -6.35
CA VAL A 54 -5.77 -12.51 -5.94
C VAL A 54 -6.18 -11.69 -4.72
N PHE A 55 -7.30 -10.99 -4.83
CA PHE A 55 -7.93 -10.28 -3.73
C PHE A 55 -8.93 -11.21 -3.07
N THR A 56 -8.67 -11.60 -1.82
CA THR A 56 -9.57 -12.46 -1.05
C THR A 56 -10.81 -11.71 -0.56
N ASN A 57 -10.71 -10.39 -0.41
CA ASN A 57 -11.81 -9.49 -0.11
C ASN A 57 -11.53 -8.12 -0.74
N VAL A 58 -12.59 -7.42 -1.12
CA VAL A 58 -12.58 -6.06 -1.72
C VAL A 58 -13.04 -4.98 -0.74
N ARG A 59 -13.28 -5.36 0.51
CA ARG A 59 -13.50 -4.47 1.65
C ARG A 59 -12.42 -4.63 2.69
N LYS A 60 -12.10 -3.52 3.35
CA LYS A 60 -11.19 -3.50 4.48
C LYS A 60 -11.72 -2.59 5.59
N PHE A 61 -11.28 -2.90 6.81
CA PHE A 61 -11.51 -2.07 7.98
C PHE A 61 -10.41 -1.01 8.06
N ASP A 62 -10.77 0.26 8.12
CA ASP A 62 -9.82 1.38 8.18
C ASP A 62 -9.55 1.87 9.61
N GLY A 63 -10.08 1.19 10.62
CA GLY A 63 -10.04 1.59 12.02
C GLY A 63 -11.39 2.10 12.54
N ASP A 64 -12.28 2.52 11.64
CA ASP A 64 -13.62 3.02 11.97
C ASP A 64 -14.72 2.16 11.33
N LYS A 65 -14.63 1.92 10.02
CA LYS A 65 -15.66 1.19 9.26
C LYS A 65 -15.09 0.26 8.21
N PHE A 66 -15.92 -0.71 7.80
CA PHE A 66 -15.64 -1.51 6.62
C PHE A 66 -16.01 -0.73 5.37
N ARG A 67 -15.00 -0.37 4.57
CA ARG A 67 -15.16 0.35 3.30
C ARG A 67 -14.60 -0.47 2.14
N TRP A 68 -15.02 -0.13 0.93
CA TRP A 68 -14.39 -0.62 -0.29
C TRP A 68 -12.94 -0.15 -0.37
N LEU A 69 -12.09 -0.95 -1.03
CA LEU A 69 -10.75 -0.52 -1.41
C LEU A 69 -10.83 0.74 -2.27
N SER A 70 -9.94 1.70 -2.02
CA SER A 70 -9.78 2.84 -2.93
C SER A 70 -9.19 2.38 -4.26
N SER A 71 -9.32 3.21 -5.30
CA SER A 71 -8.66 2.96 -6.57
C SER A 71 -7.13 2.96 -6.42
N GLY A 72 -6.57 3.83 -5.57
CA GLY A 72 -5.14 3.85 -5.27
C GLY A 72 -4.65 2.53 -4.65
N GLU A 73 -5.38 2.02 -3.66
CA GLU A 73 -5.08 0.73 -2.99
C GLU A 73 -5.18 -0.44 -3.98
N TYR A 74 -6.24 -0.46 -4.81
CA TYR A 74 -6.37 -1.44 -5.87
C TYR A 74 -5.21 -1.39 -6.85
N ILE A 75 -4.88 -0.21 -7.39
CA ILE A 75 -3.77 -0.01 -8.35
C ILE A 75 -2.44 -0.47 -7.75
N GLN A 76 -2.15 -0.13 -6.50
CA GLN A 76 -0.91 -0.50 -5.82
C GLN A 76 -0.76 -2.03 -5.70
N MET A 77 -1.83 -2.72 -5.29
CA MET A 77 -1.82 -4.17 -5.14
C MET A 77 -1.88 -4.90 -6.48
N SER A 78 -2.78 -4.50 -7.38
CA SER A 78 -2.95 -5.12 -8.70
C SER A 78 -1.73 -4.92 -9.58
N GLY A 79 -1.00 -3.81 -9.41
CA GLY A 79 0.24 -3.51 -10.11
C GLY A 79 1.38 -4.50 -9.83
N ARG A 80 1.22 -5.41 -8.86
CA ARG A 80 2.14 -6.53 -8.63
C ARG A 80 1.89 -7.71 -9.57
N ALA A 81 0.81 -7.71 -10.34
CA ALA A 81 0.54 -8.74 -11.33
C ALA A 81 1.28 -8.46 -12.66
N GLY A 82 1.92 -9.49 -13.20
CA GLY A 82 2.70 -9.45 -14.43
C GLY A 82 4.18 -9.20 -14.17
N ARG A 83 5.04 -10.16 -14.52
CA ARG A 83 6.50 -10.01 -14.43
C ARG A 83 7.06 -9.60 -15.79
N ARG A 84 7.68 -8.42 -15.83
CA ARG A 84 8.28 -7.86 -17.05
C ARG A 84 9.28 -8.84 -17.67
N GLY A 85 9.12 -9.13 -18.95
CA GLY A 85 10.01 -10.02 -19.70
C GLY A 85 9.78 -11.51 -19.49
N ILE A 86 8.81 -11.90 -18.65
CA ILE A 86 8.49 -13.32 -18.37
C ILE A 86 7.02 -13.63 -18.67
N ASP A 87 6.09 -12.76 -18.26
CA ASP A 87 4.66 -12.97 -18.47
C ASP A 87 4.13 -12.06 -19.59
N ASP A 88 3.31 -12.60 -20.50
CA ASP A 88 2.64 -11.82 -21.56
C ASP A 88 1.63 -10.80 -21.00
N ARG A 89 1.03 -11.12 -19.84
CA ARG A 89 0.06 -10.29 -19.13
C ARG A 89 0.03 -10.61 -17.65
N GLY A 90 -0.29 -9.62 -16.83
CA GLY A 90 -0.68 -9.80 -15.43
C GLY A 90 -2.15 -10.17 -15.30
N VAL A 91 -2.47 -11.02 -14.32
CA VAL A 91 -3.86 -11.41 -14.02
C VAL A 91 -4.24 -10.93 -12.61
N CYS A 92 -5.38 -10.26 -12.50
CA CYS A 92 -5.97 -9.88 -11.22
C CYS A 92 -7.32 -10.57 -11.05
N ILE A 93 -7.51 -11.25 -9.92
CA ILE A 93 -8.75 -11.96 -9.59
C ILE A 93 -9.32 -11.33 -8.33
N LEU A 94 -10.58 -10.90 -8.38
CA LEU A 94 -11.26 -10.31 -7.24
C LEU A 94 -12.34 -11.28 -6.74
N MET A 95 -12.22 -11.71 -5.49
CA MET A 95 -13.28 -12.46 -4.81
C MET A 95 -14.26 -11.45 -4.21
N VAL A 96 -15.54 -11.60 -4.57
CA VAL A 96 -16.62 -10.71 -4.14
C VAL A 96 -17.74 -11.56 -3.57
N ASP A 97 -18.03 -11.37 -2.29
CA ASP A 97 -19.01 -12.11 -1.50
C ASP A 97 -20.36 -11.38 -1.35
N GLU A 98 -20.37 -10.06 -1.51
CA GLU A 98 -21.58 -9.23 -1.48
C GLU A 98 -21.85 -8.48 -2.79
N LYS A 99 -23.09 -8.00 -2.96
CA LYS A 99 -23.45 -7.24 -4.16
C LYS A 99 -22.75 -5.89 -4.16
N ILE A 100 -21.88 -5.66 -5.15
CA ILE A 100 -21.25 -4.37 -5.42
C ILE A 100 -22.07 -3.58 -6.44
N GLU A 101 -22.29 -2.29 -6.19
CA GLU A 101 -22.91 -1.41 -7.18
C GLU A 101 -21.95 -1.22 -8.37
N PRO A 102 -22.42 -1.23 -9.63
CA PRO A 102 -21.56 -1.04 -10.80
C PRO A 102 -20.73 0.26 -10.77
N SER A 103 -21.27 1.33 -10.17
CA SER A 103 -20.57 2.61 -10.03
C SER A 103 -19.36 2.48 -9.08
N THR A 104 -19.53 1.83 -7.93
CA THR A 104 -18.47 1.54 -6.96
C THR A 104 -17.41 0.63 -7.55
N ALA A 105 -17.82 -0.45 -8.23
CA ALA A 105 -16.89 -1.35 -8.91
C ALA A 105 -16.07 -0.61 -9.98
N LYS A 106 -16.72 0.25 -10.76
CA LYS A 106 -16.04 1.08 -11.77
C LYS A 106 -15.06 2.05 -11.14
N MET A 107 -15.42 2.69 -10.02
CA MET A 107 -14.55 3.60 -9.29
C MET A 107 -13.31 2.86 -8.76
N MET A 108 -13.48 1.70 -8.12
CA MET A 108 -12.37 0.90 -7.60
C MET A 108 -11.44 0.40 -8.72
N LEU A 109 -12.00 -0.13 -9.81
CA LEU A 109 -11.22 -0.79 -10.87
C LEU A 109 -10.64 0.17 -11.93
N LYS A 110 -11.31 1.30 -12.18
CA LYS A 110 -10.97 2.25 -13.24
C LYS A 110 -10.76 3.68 -12.73
N GLY A 111 -10.83 3.91 -11.43
CA GLY A 111 -10.52 5.20 -10.83
C GLY A 111 -9.05 5.57 -11.01
N SER A 112 -8.74 6.85 -10.86
CA SER A 112 -7.37 7.34 -10.80
C SER A 112 -6.71 6.95 -9.48
N ALA A 113 -5.38 7.02 -9.43
CA ALA A 113 -4.68 6.97 -8.15
C ALA A 113 -5.17 8.10 -7.23
N ASP A 114 -5.15 7.86 -5.91
CA ASP A 114 -5.55 8.84 -4.93
C ASP A 114 -4.63 10.07 -4.99
N SER A 115 -5.20 11.28 -4.86
CA SER A 115 -4.42 12.51 -4.79
C SER A 115 -3.51 12.49 -3.56
N LEU A 116 -2.26 12.93 -3.72
CA LEU A 116 -1.36 13.12 -2.60
C LEU A 116 -1.79 14.37 -1.82
N ASN A 117 -2.52 14.17 -0.73
CA ASN A 117 -2.95 15.25 0.16
C ASN A 117 -2.05 15.31 1.39
N SER A 118 -1.70 16.53 1.81
CA SER A 118 -0.85 16.76 2.97
C SER A 118 -1.53 16.30 4.25
N ALA A 119 -0.83 15.49 5.03
CA ALA A 119 -1.20 15.13 6.41
C ALA A 119 -0.47 15.99 7.46
N PHE A 120 0.11 17.11 7.02
CA PHE A 120 0.88 17.99 7.90
C PHE A 120 0.01 18.55 9.03
N HIS A 121 0.55 18.45 10.25
CA HIS A 121 -0.02 19.03 11.45
C HIS A 121 1.12 19.45 12.38
N LEU A 122 0.89 20.49 13.18
CA LEU A 122 1.86 20.91 14.18
C LEU A 122 1.92 19.89 15.32
N SER A 123 3.15 19.55 15.74
CA SER A 123 3.39 18.74 16.93
C SER A 123 4.28 19.50 17.93
N TYR A 124 4.12 19.22 19.22
CA TYR A 124 4.91 19.87 20.28
C TYR A 124 6.43 19.68 20.08
N ASN A 125 6.86 18.49 19.66
CA ASN A 125 8.28 18.22 19.41
C ASN A 125 8.83 19.13 18.30
N MET A 126 8.05 19.36 17.24
CA MET A 126 8.46 20.24 16.14
C MET A 126 8.58 21.69 16.59
N LEU A 127 7.64 22.17 17.41
CA LEU A 127 7.69 23.51 18.01
C LEU A 127 8.93 23.69 18.88
N LEU A 128 9.16 22.76 19.81
CA LEU A 128 10.29 22.82 20.73
C LEU A 128 11.63 22.75 20.00
N ASN A 129 11.74 21.91 18.97
CA ASN A 129 12.96 21.85 18.15
C ASN A 129 13.20 23.14 17.39
N GLN A 130 12.16 23.81 16.88
CA GLN A 130 12.34 25.10 16.24
C GLN A 130 12.71 26.21 17.23
N MET A 131 12.12 26.25 18.42
CA MET A 131 12.51 27.22 19.45
C MET A 131 13.93 27.00 19.98
N ARG A 132 14.47 25.77 19.86
CA ARG A 132 15.84 25.45 20.29
C ARG A 132 16.90 25.85 19.26
N CYS A 133 16.57 25.85 17.97
CA CYS A 133 17.50 26.30 16.92
C CYS A 133 17.60 27.83 16.93
N GLU A 134 18.81 28.37 16.93
CA GLU A 134 19.04 29.83 16.86
C GLU A 134 18.43 30.46 15.59
N ASP A 135 18.39 29.71 14.49
CA ASP A 135 17.76 30.10 13.21
C ASP A 135 16.35 29.50 12.99
N GLY A 136 15.70 29.04 14.07
CA GLY A 136 14.40 28.39 13.95
C GLY A 136 13.28 29.37 13.56
N ASP A 137 12.66 29.15 12.40
CA ASP A 137 11.53 29.93 11.93
C ASP A 137 10.31 29.03 11.68
N LEU A 138 9.42 29.02 12.66
CA LEU A 138 8.17 28.27 12.59
C LEU A 138 7.23 28.81 11.51
N GLU A 139 7.20 30.12 11.32
CA GLU A 139 6.30 30.75 10.35
C GLU A 139 6.72 30.38 8.92
N ASN A 140 8.01 30.42 8.64
CA ASN A 140 8.56 29.98 7.37
C ASN A 140 8.33 28.48 7.11
N LEU A 141 8.43 27.64 8.14
CA LEU A 141 8.10 26.21 8.02
C LEU A 141 6.62 26.02 7.64
N LEU A 142 5.71 26.74 8.32
CA LEU A 142 4.28 26.68 8.01
C LEU A 142 3.99 27.15 6.59
N ARG A 143 4.55 28.29 6.19
CA ARG A 143 4.40 28.87 4.84
C ARG A 143 4.90 27.94 3.75
N ASN A 144 6.00 27.23 3.98
CA ASN A 144 6.58 26.29 3.01
C ASN A 144 6.04 24.86 3.15
N SER A 145 5.04 24.63 4.00
CA SER A 145 4.44 23.30 4.14
C SER A 145 3.63 22.94 2.89
N PHE A 146 3.62 21.65 2.53
CA PHE A 146 2.78 21.17 1.43
C PHE A 146 1.29 21.41 1.71
N PHE A 147 0.89 21.46 2.98
CA PHE A 147 -0.47 21.82 3.37
C PHE A 147 -0.82 23.24 2.97
N GLN A 148 0.04 24.22 3.28
CA GLN A 148 -0.19 25.62 2.88
C GLN A 148 -0.20 25.76 1.36
N PHE A 149 0.74 25.10 0.66
CA PHE A 149 0.76 25.10 -0.80
C PHE A 149 -0.54 24.56 -1.42
N GLN A 150 -1.13 23.50 -0.84
CA GLN A 150 -2.41 22.96 -1.30
C GLN A 150 -3.59 23.88 -0.96
N ALA A 151 -3.57 24.53 0.20
CA ALA A 151 -4.59 25.51 0.57
C ALA A 151 -4.59 26.72 -0.39
N ASP A 152 -3.41 27.20 -0.77
CA ASP A 152 -3.25 28.36 -1.64
C ASP A 152 -3.66 28.08 -3.10
N LYS A 153 -3.47 26.84 -3.58
CA LYS A 153 -3.86 26.44 -4.94
C LYS A 153 -5.33 26.07 -5.10
N GLY A 154 -6.07 25.90 -4.00
CA GLY A 154 -7.43 25.36 -4.00
C GLY A 154 -7.48 23.85 -4.27
N PRO A 155 -8.62 23.17 -4.01
CA PRO A 155 -8.74 21.75 -4.26
C PRO A 155 -8.62 21.46 -5.77
N SER A 156 -7.70 20.58 -6.14
CA SER A 156 -7.61 19.97 -7.48
C SER A 156 -8.77 19.02 -7.75
#